data_AF-A0A2E3WUA7-F1
#
_entry.id   AF-A0A2E3WUA7-F1
#
_cell.length_a   1.000
_cell.length_b   1.000
_cell.length_c   1.000
_cell.angle_alpha   90.00
_cell.angle_beta   90.00
_cell.angle_gamma   90.00
#
_symmetry.space_group_name_H-M   'P 1'
#
loop_
_entity.id
_entity.type
_entity.pdbx_description
1 polymer ?
#
loop_
_entity_poly.entity_id
_entity_poly.type
_entity_poly.pdbx_seq_one_letter_code
_entity_poly.pdbx_strand_id
1 'polypeptide(L)'
;MFGQIDKIDEMKDKLNDVSPSFCMAKWMHVTMHLLTGHTHSCYLPPTHKIPLEEIKKDPTALHNTNHKKQMRKMMKEGQRPEECGICWGVEDLPGNHYSDRHYRGVDDWTMPFFEKVKNMNWDENINPTYVEVSFSSACNFKCSYCSPAVSTEWMKEIKREGSYKLSDLEHQYLPWFEDNGQMPIPEDENPYLEAFWKWWPDLIGDLMHFRITGGEPLLSKNTFRVLEWLREHPAPQLNLSINSNLGIPKSLNQKFIDAMKDIMENDKVRSHILHTSLDAWGAQAEYIRSGLKMDRFMENLDAYMTQIPNGSIAFMSTFNNLSVVGYQSFLEQILEMRQKYNNDHREVLLDIPHLQAPHHQSCQILTPDFIDYMESHIDFMNKYKNEKTGFKDAEIYKMTRIMEWMKEEKESEWLETHRKNFYLFFNEHDRRRGTDFLTTFPEMDMYWSYCKNLALGKTAPPKPLPQKKKGFFRSFFERA
;
A
#
# COMPACT_ATOMS: atom_id res chain seq x y z
N MET A 1 -1.25 3.61 -13.26
CA MET A 1 -1.34 3.89 -14.70
C MET A 1 -2.08 5.20 -14.80
N PHE A 2 -1.36 6.30 -14.99
CA PHE A 2 -1.97 7.64 -15.11
C PHE A 2 -2.78 7.69 -16.41
N GLY A 3 -3.84 8.50 -16.48
CA GLY A 3 -4.74 8.56 -17.62
C GLY A 3 -4.09 8.98 -18.95
N GLN A 4 -4.52 10.10 -19.54
CA GLN A 4 -4.01 10.56 -20.84
C GLN A 4 -2.67 11.29 -20.66
N ILE A 5 -1.60 10.53 -20.37
CA ILE A 5 -0.23 11.04 -20.13
C ILE A 5 0.26 11.93 -21.29
N ASP A 6 -0.15 11.61 -22.52
CA ASP A 6 0.12 12.40 -23.72
C ASP A 6 -0.40 13.84 -23.64
N LYS A 7 -1.33 14.13 -22.72
CA LYS A 7 -1.92 15.46 -22.50
C LYS A 7 -1.38 16.18 -21.26
N ILE A 8 -0.30 15.67 -20.65
CA ILE A 8 0.20 16.23 -19.39
C ILE A 8 0.65 17.69 -19.52
N ASP A 9 1.24 18.06 -20.65
CA ASP A 9 1.63 19.45 -20.94
C ASP A 9 0.43 20.38 -21.05
N GLU A 10 -0.56 20.03 -21.89
CA GLU A 10 -1.80 20.79 -22.05
C GLU A 10 -2.53 20.92 -20.70
N MET A 11 -2.58 19.85 -19.92
CA MET A 11 -3.23 19.86 -18.61
C MET A 11 -2.46 20.71 -17.60
N LYS A 12 -1.13 20.66 -17.60
CA LYS A 12 -0.30 21.53 -16.75
C LYS A 12 -0.60 23.00 -17.01
N ASP A 13 -0.68 23.40 -18.27
CA ASP A 13 -1.02 24.77 -18.65
C ASP A 13 -2.44 25.13 -18.19
N LYS A 14 -3.44 24.26 -18.45
CA LYS A 14 -4.82 24.47 -17.98
C LYS A 14 -4.94 24.62 -16.46
N LEU A 15 -4.21 23.80 -15.69
CA LEU A 15 -4.19 23.92 -14.24
C LEU A 15 -3.62 25.27 -13.82
N ASN A 16 -2.47 25.65 -14.39
CA ASN A 16 -1.77 26.89 -14.06
C ASN A 16 -2.53 28.15 -14.51
N ASP A 17 -3.34 28.07 -15.56
CA ASP A 17 -4.26 29.13 -16.01
C ASP A 17 -5.38 29.41 -14.99
N VAL A 18 -5.80 28.41 -14.20
CA VAL A 18 -6.70 28.64 -13.06
C VAL A 18 -5.91 29.30 -11.93
N SER A 19 -4.78 28.68 -11.56
CA SER A 19 -3.77 29.27 -10.68
C SER A 19 -2.50 28.40 -10.67
N PRO A 20 -1.32 28.93 -10.31
CA PRO A 20 -0.07 28.16 -10.26
C PRO A 20 -0.08 27.01 -9.24
N SER A 21 -1.06 26.96 -8.32
CA SER A 21 -1.19 25.94 -7.28
C SER A 21 -2.40 25.02 -7.47
N PHE A 22 -3.21 25.22 -8.51
CA PHE A 22 -4.47 24.49 -8.69
C PHE A 22 -4.24 22.99 -8.92
N CYS A 23 -5.08 22.16 -8.29
CA CYS A 23 -4.97 20.70 -8.33
C CYS A 23 -6.34 20.01 -8.31
N MET A 24 -6.69 19.30 -9.39
CA MET A 24 -7.96 18.58 -9.49
C MET A 24 -8.20 17.55 -8.37
N ALA A 25 -7.14 16.92 -7.85
CA ALA A 25 -7.25 15.89 -6.82
C ALA A 25 -7.83 16.42 -5.49
N LYS A 26 -7.71 17.73 -5.19
CA LYS A 26 -8.33 18.33 -3.98
C LYS A 26 -9.86 18.33 -4.00
N TRP A 27 -10.46 18.26 -5.20
CA TRP A 27 -11.90 18.20 -5.38
C TRP A 27 -12.38 16.78 -5.68
N MET A 28 -11.62 16.01 -6.46
CA MET A 28 -12.12 14.77 -7.04
C MET A 28 -11.65 13.47 -6.33
N HIS A 29 -10.69 13.56 -5.39
CA HIS A 29 -10.15 12.40 -4.68
C HIS A 29 -10.24 12.58 -3.16
N VAL A 30 -10.75 11.57 -2.47
CA VAL A 30 -10.63 11.43 -1.02
C VAL A 30 -10.16 10.05 -0.60
N THR A 31 -9.28 10.03 0.41
CA THR A 31 -9.02 8.85 1.23
C THR A 31 -9.65 9.07 2.61
N MET A 32 -10.49 8.14 3.05
CA MET A 32 -11.22 8.20 4.31
C MET A 32 -10.77 7.07 5.23
N HIS A 33 -10.12 7.42 6.33
CA HIS A 33 -9.75 6.48 7.39
C HIS A 33 -10.85 6.47 8.45
N LEU A 34 -12.01 5.91 8.11
CA LEU A 34 -13.19 5.92 9.00
C LEU A 34 -12.92 5.20 10.31
N LEU A 35 -12.03 4.20 10.31
CA LEU A 35 -11.56 3.52 11.52
C LEU A 35 -10.86 4.45 12.53
N THR A 36 -10.31 5.60 12.12
CA THR A 36 -9.75 6.61 13.04
C THR A 36 -10.43 7.97 12.92
N GLY A 37 -11.46 8.12 12.07
CA GLY A 37 -12.10 9.41 11.81
C GLY A 37 -11.21 10.45 11.11
N HIS A 38 -10.23 10.00 10.33
CA HIS A 38 -9.31 10.87 9.59
C HIS A 38 -9.61 10.87 8.09
N THR A 39 -9.17 11.91 7.40
CA THR A 39 -9.23 11.99 5.94
C THR A 39 -8.10 12.83 5.38
N HIS A 40 -7.85 12.70 4.09
CA HIS A 40 -7.05 13.62 3.30
C HIS A 40 -7.54 13.62 1.85
N SER A 41 -7.15 14.64 1.10
CA SER A 41 -7.38 14.70 -0.35
C SER A 41 -6.17 14.10 -1.08
N CYS A 42 -6.38 13.27 -2.10
CA CYS A 42 -5.30 12.44 -2.68
C CYS A 42 -4.65 11.50 -1.64
N TYR A 43 -3.46 10.98 -1.88
CA TYR A 43 -2.73 10.06 -0.98
C TYR A 43 -1.45 10.67 -0.35
N LEU A 44 -1.06 11.88 -0.77
CA LEU A 44 0.21 12.52 -0.39
C LEU A 44 0.12 13.42 0.85
N PRO A 45 -0.94 14.24 1.03
CA PRO A 45 -1.03 15.10 2.19
C PRO A 45 -1.15 14.30 3.50
N PRO A 46 -0.66 14.85 4.62
CA PRO A 46 -0.94 14.28 5.93
C PRO A 46 -2.44 14.19 6.17
N THR A 47 -2.85 13.18 6.94
CA THR A 47 -4.25 13.01 7.32
C THR A 47 -4.64 14.06 8.38
N HIS A 48 -5.87 14.57 8.33
CA HIS A 48 -6.44 15.38 9.41
C HIS A 48 -7.72 14.75 9.98
N LYS A 49 -8.01 15.05 11.24
CA LYS A 49 -9.24 14.60 11.91
C LYS A 49 -10.46 15.29 11.29
N ILE A 50 -11.51 14.51 11.02
CA ILE A 50 -12.80 15.04 10.59
C ILE A 50 -13.57 15.50 11.84
N PRO A 51 -13.93 16.79 11.97
CA PRO A 51 -14.66 17.27 13.13
C PRO A 51 -16.06 16.63 13.24
N LEU A 52 -16.40 16.11 14.43
CA LEU A 52 -17.69 15.45 14.65
C LEU A 52 -18.89 16.38 14.41
N GLU A 53 -18.76 17.67 14.78
CA GLU A 53 -19.82 18.65 14.56
C GLU A 53 -20.07 18.92 13.07
N GLU A 54 -19.06 18.78 12.21
CA GLU A 54 -19.23 18.93 10.76
C GLU A 54 -20.02 17.76 10.16
N ILE A 55 -19.68 16.50 10.49
CA ILE A 55 -20.41 15.32 9.97
C ILE A 55 -21.82 15.17 10.55
N LYS A 56 -22.06 15.67 11.77
CA LYS A 56 -23.41 15.75 12.36
C LYS A 56 -24.31 16.70 11.57
N LYS A 57 -23.75 17.82 11.10
CA LYS A 57 -24.47 18.82 10.30
C LYS A 57 -24.64 18.37 8.85
N ASP A 58 -23.61 17.77 8.26
CA ASP A 58 -23.54 17.40 6.85
C ASP A 58 -22.66 16.16 6.69
N PRO A 59 -23.22 14.99 6.32
CA PRO A 59 -22.45 13.76 6.20
C PRO A 59 -21.38 13.84 5.09
N THR A 60 -21.52 14.75 4.12
CA THR A 60 -20.51 14.96 3.07
C THR A 60 -19.23 15.59 3.61
N ALA A 61 -19.21 16.09 4.86
CA ALA A 61 -18.01 16.58 5.52
C ALA A 61 -16.87 15.54 5.59
N LEU A 62 -17.15 14.24 5.37
CA LEU A 62 -16.13 13.23 5.13
C LEU A 62 -15.15 13.62 4.00
N HIS A 63 -15.64 14.31 2.96
CA HIS A 63 -14.81 14.93 1.91
C HIS A 63 -14.81 16.46 1.94
N ASN A 64 -15.88 17.08 2.43
CA ASN A 64 -16.11 18.52 2.35
C ASN A 64 -15.85 19.24 3.68
N THR A 65 -14.90 18.76 4.50
CA THR A 65 -14.50 19.46 5.73
C THR A 65 -14.15 20.93 5.47
N ASN A 66 -14.38 21.80 6.44
CA ASN A 66 -13.94 23.20 6.38
C ASN A 66 -12.42 23.31 6.10
N HIS A 67 -11.60 22.44 6.70
CA HIS A 67 -10.16 22.36 6.43
C HIS A 67 -9.87 22.19 4.93
N LYS A 68 -10.42 21.16 4.29
CA LYS A 68 -10.25 20.92 2.85
C LYS A 68 -10.77 22.07 1.99
N LYS A 69 -11.88 22.72 2.36
CA LYS A 69 -12.40 23.90 1.67
C LYS A 69 -11.41 25.08 1.74
N GLN A 70 -10.75 25.30 2.88
CA GLN A 70 -9.69 26.31 2.96
C GLN A 70 -8.49 25.97 2.06
N MET A 71 -8.12 24.69 1.94
CA MET A 71 -7.05 24.27 1.02
C MET A 71 -7.45 24.50 -0.45
N ARG A 72 -8.73 24.25 -0.81
CA ARG A 72 -9.30 24.59 -2.12
C ARG A 72 -9.25 26.10 -2.39
N LYS A 73 -9.53 26.91 -1.36
CA LYS A 73 -9.45 28.38 -1.43
C LYS A 73 -8.03 28.85 -1.74
N MET A 74 -7.05 28.41 -0.94
CA MET A 74 -5.64 28.72 -1.17
C MET A 74 -5.23 28.37 -2.60
N MET A 75 -5.61 27.18 -3.07
CA MET A 75 -5.32 26.75 -4.43
C MET A 75 -6.01 27.59 -5.50
N LYS A 76 -7.22 28.10 -5.30
CA LYS A 76 -7.86 29.03 -6.25
C LYS A 76 -7.20 30.40 -6.25
N GLU A 77 -6.66 30.83 -5.11
CA GLU A 77 -5.99 32.12 -4.93
C GLU A 77 -4.50 32.09 -5.34
N GLY A 78 -4.00 30.97 -5.86
CA GLY A 78 -2.60 30.81 -6.29
C GLY A 78 -1.61 30.55 -5.15
N GLN A 79 -2.11 30.26 -3.94
CA GLN A 79 -1.30 29.93 -2.78
C GLN A 79 -1.11 28.42 -2.67
N ARG A 80 0.13 28.00 -2.35
CA ARG A 80 0.51 26.60 -2.17
C ARG A 80 0.19 26.13 -0.74
N PRO A 81 -0.75 25.18 -0.52
CA PRO A 81 -0.97 24.59 0.79
C PRO A 81 0.26 23.81 1.27
N GLU A 82 0.66 24.02 2.52
CA GLU A 82 1.81 23.33 3.13
C GLU A 82 1.67 21.80 3.09
N GLU A 83 0.44 21.30 3.30
CA GLU A 83 0.11 19.87 3.24
C GLU A 83 0.37 19.22 1.87
N CYS A 84 0.64 20.01 0.82
CA CYS A 84 1.02 19.51 -0.52
C CYS A 84 2.53 19.59 -0.79
N GLY A 85 3.35 19.71 0.24
CA GLY A 85 4.81 19.87 0.17
C GLY A 85 5.53 18.87 -0.73
N ILE A 86 5.06 17.63 -0.84
CA ILE A 86 5.67 16.62 -1.73
C ILE A 86 5.60 17.06 -3.20
N CYS A 87 4.45 17.59 -3.65
CA CYS A 87 4.31 18.10 -5.01
C CYS A 87 5.18 19.34 -5.23
N TRP A 88 5.21 20.25 -4.24
CA TRP A 88 6.01 21.48 -4.32
C TRP A 88 7.51 21.17 -4.38
N GLY A 89 7.97 20.21 -3.59
CA GLY A 89 9.36 19.76 -3.60
C GLY A 89 9.80 19.25 -4.97
N VAL A 90 8.92 18.58 -5.73
CA VAL A 90 9.20 18.15 -7.11
C VAL A 90 9.18 19.33 -8.07
N GLU A 91 8.21 20.24 -7.95
CA GLU A 91 8.07 21.40 -8.85
C GLU A 91 9.16 22.46 -8.67
N ASP A 92 9.75 22.55 -7.48
CA ASP A 92 10.78 23.52 -7.15
C ASP A 92 12.20 23.02 -7.50
N LEU A 93 12.33 21.79 -8.04
CA LEU A 93 13.60 21.30 -8.58
C LEU A 93 14.00 22.08 -9.84
N PRO A 94 15.31 22.27 -10.11
CA PRO A 94 15.75 22.91 -11.35
C PRO A 94 15.27 22.16 -12.59
N GLY A 95 14.66 22.89 -13.53
CA GLY A 95 14.15 22.33 -14.80
C GLY A 95 12.63 22.23 -14.83
N ASN A 96 12.10 21.56 -15.86
CA ASN A 96 10.66 21.35 -16.01
C ASN A 96 10.28 19.99 -15.44
N HIS A 97 9.61 19.98 -14.29
CA HIS A 97 9.16 18.75 -13.62
C HIS A 97 7.63 18.69 -13.54
N TYR A 98 7.12 17.46 -13.52
CA TYR A 98 5.70 17.17 -13.26
C TYR A 98 5.59 16.50 -11.89
N SER A 99 4.93 17.16 -10.96
CA SER A 99 4.49 16.56 -9.71
C SER A 99 3.23 15.71 -9.89
N ASP A 100 2.87 14.96 -8.84
CA ASP A 100 1.63 14.19 -8.80
C ASP A 100 0.38 15.02 -9.12
N ARG A 101 0.31 16.32 -8.75
CA ARG A 101 -0.88 17.12 -9.10
C ARG A 101 -1.10 17.26 -10.61
N HIS A 102 -0.03 17.23 -11.40
CA HIS A 102 -0.11 17.28 -12.87
C HIS A 102 -0.58 15.94 -13.42
N TYR A 103 0.02 14.84 -12.96
CA TYR A 103 -0.41 13.50 -13.33
C TYR A 103 -1.86 13.22 -12.93
N ARG A 104 -2.29 13.68 -11.75
CA ARG A 104 -3.69 13.63 -11.30
C ARG A 104 -4.62 14.54 -12.11
N GLY A 105 -4.10 15.48 -12.89
CA GLY A 105 -4.91 16.30 -13.79
C GLY A 105 -5.36 15.54 -15.04
N VAL A 106 -4.58 14.57 -15.50
CA VAL A 106 -4.85 13.78 -16.72
C VAL A 106 -5.48 12.42 -16.45
N ASP A 107 -5.72 12.09 -15.18
CA ASP A 107 -6.41 10.87 -14.79
C ASP A 107 -7.86 10.86 -15.32
N ASP A 108 -8.36 9.66 -15.67
CA ASP A 108 -9.69 9.48 -16.27
C ASP A 108 -10.84 9.95 -15.35
N TRP A 109 -10.60 9.96 -14.05
CA TRP A 109 -11.55 10.38 -13.02
C TRP A 109 -11.46 11.87 -12.66
N THR A 110 -10.47 12.63 -13.14
CA THR A 110 -10.38 14.08 -12.94
C THR A 110 -10.61 14.87 -14.21
N MET A 111 -9.95 14.48 -15.30
CA MET A 111 -9.86 15.25 -16.54
C MET A 111 -11.25 15.63 -17.10
N PRO A 112 -12.25 14.72 -17.14
CA PRO A 112 -13.59 15.07 -17.63
C PRO A 112 -14.31 16.13 -16.80
N PHE A 113 -13.89 16.36 -15.56
CA PHE A 113 -14.55 17.25 -14.60
C PHE A 113 -13.83 18.60 -14.46
N PHE A 114 -12.79 18.86 -15.26
CA PHE A 114 -12.00 20.09 -15.17
C PHE A 114 -12.86 21.35 -15.23
N GLU A 115 -13.75 21.48 -16.21
CA GLU A 115 -14.61 22.67 -16.34
C GLU A 115 -15.60 22.83 -15.17
N LYS A 116 -16.14 21.71 -14.64
CA LYS A 116 -16.99 21.74 -13.44
C LYS A 116 -16.21 22.31 -12.25
N VAL A 117 -15.02 21.76 -11.96
CA VAL A 117 -14.21 22.16 -10.80
C VAL A 117 -13.62 23.57 -10.97
N LYS A 118 -13.24 23.94 -12.20
CA LYS A 118 -12.76 25.29 -12.53
C LYS A 118 -13.79 26.36 -12.18
N ASN A 119 -15.05 26.15 -12.52
CA ASN A 119 -16.12 27.13 -12.35
C ASN A 119 -16.83 27.06 -10.99
N MET A 120 -16.57 26.04 -10.18
CA MET A 120 -17.11 25.87 -8.82
C MET A 120 -16.41 26.79 -7.81
N ASN A 121 -17.17 27.36 -6.86
CA ASN A 121 -16.60 28.08 -5.73
C ASN A 121 -15.87 27.13 -4.78
N TRP A 122 -14.86 27.64 -4.06
CA TRP A 122 -14.00 26.81 -3.22
C TRP A 122 -14.71 26.21 -2.00
N ASP A 123 -15.82 26.81 -1.56
CA ASP A 123 -16.61 26.45 -0.38
C ASP A 123 -17.82 25.54 -0.69
N GLU A 124 -18.09 25.27 -1.97
CA GLU A 124 -19.14 24.35 -2.39
C GLU A 124 -18.81 22.89 -2.02
N ASN A 125 -19.85 22.13 -1.72
CA ASN A 125 -19.74 20.68 -1.55
C ASN A 125 -19.65 20.01 -2.93
N ILE A 126 -18.81 18.99 -3.01
CA ILE A 126 -18.69 18.16 -4.21
C ILE A 126 -18.59 16.69 -3.82
N ASN A 127 -19.17 15.81 -4.63
CA ASN A 127 -18.88 14.38 -4.58
C ASN A 127 -17.59 14.09 -5.34
N PRO A 128 -16.61 13.42 -4.71
CA PRO A 128 -15.41 12.96 -5.40
C PRO A 128 -15.76 11.80 -6.33
N THR A 129 -15.05 11.69 -7.45
CA THR A 129 -15.14 10.57 -8.39
C THR A 129 -14.21 9.42 -8.01
N TYR A 130 -13.23 9.66 -7.14
CA TYR A 130 -12.32 8.67 -6.60
C TYR A 130 -12.37 8.66 -5.07
N VAL A 131 -12.75 7.51 -4.51
CA VAL A 131 -12.79 7.30 -3.06
C VAL A 131 -11.97 6.07 -2.68
N GLU A 132 -11.01 6.25 -1.76
CA GLU A 132 -10.46 5.16 -0.96
C GLU A 132 -11.06 5.21 0.45
N VAL A 133 -11.45 4.06 1.00
CA VAL A 133 -12.06 3.99 2.34
C VAL A 133 -11.50 2.84 3.17
N SER A 134 -11.18 3.15 4.42
CA SER A 134 -10.79 2.19 5.45
C SER A 134 -11.91 2.10 6.49
N PHE A 135 -12.80 1.11 6.36
CA PHE A 135 -13.96 0.96 7.25
C PHE A 135 -13.58 0.54 8.67
N SER A 136 -12.54 -0.28 8.81
CA SER A 136 -12.26 -1.01 10.04
C SER A 136 -10.77 -1.28 10.22
N SER A 137 -10.33 -1.36 11.47
CA SER A 137 -9.03 -1.90 11.87
C SER A 137 -9.05 -3.41 12.09
N ALA A 138 -10.20 -4.08 11.90
CA ALA A 138 -10.30 -5.53 12.03
C ALA A 138 -9.34 -6.20 11.05
N CYS A 139 -8.31 -6.88 11.58
CA CYS A 139 -7.32 -7.60 10.79
C CYS A 139 -6.83 -8.79 11.60
N ASN A 140 -6.74 -9.94 10.93
CA ASN A 140 -6.26 -11.21 11.49
C ASN A 140 -4.73 -11.35 11.43
N PHE A 141 -4.02 -10.38 10.83
CA PHE A 141 -2.57 -10.39 10.69
C PHE A 141 -1.91 -9.30 11.53
N LYS A 142 -0.64 -9.50 11.84
CA LYS A 142 0.25 -8.51 12.45
C LYS A 142 1.57 -8.39 11.67
N CYS A 143 1.49 -8.00 10.40
CA CYS A 143 2.67 -7.82 9.53
C CYS A 143 3.73 -6.92 10.19
N SER A 144 5.01 -7.24 10.07
CA SER A 144 6.12 -6.64 10.84
C SER A 144 6.22 -5.12 10.72
N TYR A 145 5.80 -4.53 9.60
CA TYR A 145 5.81 -3.09 9.34
C TYR A 145 4.45 -2.40 9.53
N CYS A 146 3.43 -3.14 9.97
CA CYS A 146 2.07 -2.62 10.17
C CYS A 146 1.93 -1.97 11.56
N SER A 147 0.72 -1.58 11.97
CA SER A 147 0.47 -0.74 13.16
C SER A 147 -0.80 -1.19 13.91
N PRO A 148 -0.87 -1.01 15.26
CA PRO A 148 -2.08 -1.26 16.04
C PRO A 148 -3.24 -0.32 15.65
N ALA A 149 -2.96 0.82 15.00
CA ALA A 149 -4.00 1.71 14.48
C ALA A 149 -4.82 1.07 13.34
N VAL A 150 -4.31 0.04 12.68
CA VAL A 150 -4.98 -0.59 11.52
C VAL A 150 -5.08 -2.11 11.61
N SER A 151 -4.64 -2.72 12.71
CA SER A 151 -4.79 -4.16 12.94
C SER A 151 -5.17 -4.48 14.37
N THR A 152 -6.28 -5.21 14.53
CA THR A 152 -6.73 -5.74 15.82
C THR A 152 -5.76 -6.74 16.43
N GLU A 153 -5.06 -7.57 15.65
CA GLU A 153 -4.05 -8.48 16.19
C GLU A 153 -2.80 -7.74 16.68
N TRP A 154 -2.38 -6.68 15.99
CA TRP A 154 -1.35 -5.77 16.50
C TRP A 154 -1.79 -5.10 17.80
N MET A 155 -3.00 -4.54 17.84
CA MET A 155 -3.54 -3.89 19.04
C MET A 155 -3.58 -4.84 20.25
N LYS A 156 -3.98 -6.11 20.04
CA LYS A 156 -3.96 -7.14 21.10
C LYS A 156 -2.55 -7.41 21.61
N GLU A 157 -1.57 -7.54 20.71
CA GLU A 157 -0.16 -7.77 21.07
C GLU A 157 0.39 -6.60 21.89
N ILE A 158 0.21 -5.36 21.43
CA ILE A 158 0.75 -4.18 22.11
C ILE A 158 0.07 -3.94 23.46
N LYS A 159 -1.24 -4.16 23.60
CA LYS A 159 -1.92 -4.09 24.91
C LYS A 159 -1.40 -5.11 25.91
N ARG A 160 -0.94 -6.28 25.44
CA ARG A 160 -0.44 -7.36 26.30
C ARG A 160 1.04 -7.20 26.65
N GLU A 161 1.88 -6.88 25.66
CA GLU A 161 3.34 -6.92 25.78
C GLU A 161 3.97 -5.52 25.90
N GLY A 162 3.20 -4.45 25.64
CA GLY A 162 3.70 -3.09 25.52
C GLY A 162 4.33 -2.79 24.15
N SER A 163 4.88 -1.58 24.03
CA SER A 163 5.64 -1.13 22.87
C SER A 163 6.88 -1.99 22.62
N TYR A 164 7.43 -1.93 21.41
CA TYR A 164 8.73 -2.49 21.08
C TYR A 164 9.81 -1.48 21.51
N LYS A 165 10.68 -1.87 22.45
CA LYS A 165 11.76 -1.00 22.95
C LYS A 165 12.94 -1.03 21.97
N LEU A 166 13.11 0.04 21.20
CA LEU A 166 14.24 0.23 20.29
C LEU A 166 15.29 1.12 20.97
N SER A 167 16.45 1.32 20.33
CA SER A 167 17.57 2.03 20.97
C SER A 167 17.33 3.53 21.20
N ASP A 168 16.49 4.14 20.36
CA ASP A 168 16.23 5.57 20.30
C ASP A 168 14.74 5.92 20.48
N LEU A 169 13.84 4.94 20.39
CA LEU A 169 12.40 5.16 20.48
C LEU A 169 11.63 3.94 21.00
N GLU A 170 10.37 4.16 21.38
CA GLU A 170 9.40 3.10 21.62
C GLU A 170 8.48 2.92 20.40
N HIS A 171 8.65 1.81 19.68
CA HIS A 171 7.90 1.54 18.46
C HIS A 171 6.52 0.96 18.80
N GLN A 172 5.47 1.41 18.09
CA GLN A 172 4.07 1.09 18.36
C GLN A 172 3.59 1.51 19.77
N TYR A 173 4.03 2.67 20.24
CA TYR A 173 3.67 3.22 21.55
C TYR A 173 2.22 3.77 21.57
N LEU A 174 1.31 3.13 22.31
CA LEU A 174 -0.12 3.47 22.32
C LEU A 174 -0.45 4.92 22.70
N PRO A 175 0.19 5.53 23.73
CA PRO A 175 -0.13 6.92 24.07
C PRO A 175 0.12 7.91 22.93
N TRP A 176 1.10 7.66 22.05
CA TRP A 176 1.29 8.47 20.85
C TRP A 176 0.08 8.40 19.91
N PHE A 177 -0.52 7.22 19.71
CA PHE A 177 -1.74 7.09 18.91
C PHE A 177 -2.94 7.77 19.56
N GLU A 178 -3.04 7.75 20.88
CA GLU A 178 -4.09 8.43 21.64
C GLU A 178 -3.97 9.95 21.52
N ASP A 179 -2.78 10.50 21.78
CA ASP A 179 -2.49 11.94 21.70
C ASP A 179 -2.72 12.50 20.29
N ASN A 180 -2.51 11.68 19.26
CA ASN A 180 -2.74 12.05 17.86
C ASN A 180 -4.14 11.67 17.34
N GLY A 181 -5.03 11.17 18.19
CA GLY A 181 -6.41 10.80 17.82
C GLY A 181 -6.51 9.65 16.81
N GLN A 182 -5.46 8.83 16.69
CA GLN A 182 -5.30 7.71 15.76
C GLN A 182 -5.69 6.36 16.37
N MET A 183 -6.29 6.35 17.55
CA MET A 183 -6.86 5.13 18.12
C MET A 183 -8.04 4.65 17.26
N PRO A 184 -8.12 3.33 16.95
CA PRO A 184 -9.25 2.78 16.21
C PRO A 184 -10.57 2.95 16.96
N ILE A 185 -11.61 3.32 16.22
CA ILE A 185 -12.98 3.47 16.70
C ILE A 185 -13.75 2.18 16.37
N PRO A 186 -14.37 1.51 17.35
CA PRO A 186 -15.20 0.34 17.12
C PRO A 186 -16.33 0.62 16.12
N GLU A 187 -16.60 -0.31 15.19
CA GLU A 187 -17.57 -0.10 14.10
C GLU A 187 -18.99 0.23 14.60
N ASP A 188 -19.43 -0.34 15.72
CA ASP A 188 -20.79 -0.15 16.26
C ASP A 188 -21.03 1.23 16.88
N GLU A 189 -19.96 1.94 17.25
CA GLU A 189 -20.00 3.25 17.89
C GLU A 189 -19.44 4.35 16.97
N ASN A 190 -19.22 4.05 15.68
CA ASN A 190 -18.47 4.92 14.79
C ASN A 190 -19.38 5.93 14.06
N PRO A 191 -19.37 7.23 14.45
CA PRO A 191 -20.20 8.25 13.80
C PRO A 191 -19.78 8.52 12.34
N TYR A 192 -18.53 8.22 11.98
CA TYR A 192 -18.04 8.37 10.62
C TYR A 192 -18.60 7.30 9.68
N LEU A 193 -18.84 6.08 10.18
CA LEU A 193 -19.55 5.04 9.42
C LEU A 193 -21.01 5.43 9.22
N GLU A 194 -21.68 5.95 10.26
CA GLU A 194 -23.05 6.45 10.14
C GLU A 194 -23.15 7.56 9.09
N ALA A 195 -22.25 8.54 9.12
CA ALA A 195 -22.16 9.60 8.13
C ALA A 195 -21.91 9.05 6.72
N PHE A 196 -20.99 8.08 6.56
CA PHE A 196 -20.70 7.45 5.27
C PHE A 196 -21.96 6.81 4.67
N TRP A 197 -22.73 6.07 5.47
CA TRP A 197 -23.94 5.41 4.97
C TRP A 197 -25.10 6.36 4.70
N LYS A 198 -25.16 7.51 5.38
CA LYS A 198 -26.09 8.60 5.03
C LYS A 198 -25.72 9.24 3.69
N TRP A 199 -24.43 9.37 3.39
CA TRP A 199 -23.92 9.95 2.15
C TRP A 199 -23.92 8.97 0.96
N TRP A 200 -23.73 7.68 1.23
CA TRP A 200 -23.52 6.64 0.21
C TRP A 200 -24.51 6.66 -0.97
N PRO A 201 -25.84 6.80 -0.78
CA PRO A 201 -26.79 6.80 -1.90
C PRO A 201 -26.59 7.94 -2.90
N ASP A 202 -26.10 9.09 -2.43
CA ASP A 202 -25.76 10.25 -3.26
C ASP A 202 -24.38 10.08 -3.89
N LEU A 203 -23.38 9.72 -3.07
CA LEU A 203 -21.99 9.54 -3.49
C LEU A 203 -21.83 8.55 -4.65
N ILE A 204 -22.45 7.37 -4.56
CA ILE A 204 -22.24 6.28 -5.53
C ILE A 204 -22.65 6.66 -6.96
N GLY A 205 -23.54 7.63 -7.12
CA GLY A 205 -23.96 8.14 -8.43
C GLY A 205 -22.83 8.86 -9.19
N ASP A 206 -21.90 9.49 -8.47
CA ASP A 206 -20.77 10.23 -9.04
C ASP A 206 -19.44 9.42 -9.05
N LEU A 207 -19.39 8.29 -8.35
CA LEU A 207 -18.16 7.51 -8.22
C LEU A 207 -17.76 6.81 -9.52
N MET A 208 -16.50 6.98 -9.91
CA MET A 208 -15.83 6.25 -10.98
C MET A 208 -14.85 5.21 -10.45
N HIS A 209 -14.23 5.47 -9.30
CA HIS A 209 -13.30 4.56 -8.64
C HIS A 209 -13.63 4.49 -7.15
N PHE A 210 -13.86 3.27 -6.66
CA PHE A 210 -14.09 3.02 -5.25
C PHE A 210 -13.16 1.91 -4.77
N ARG A 211 -12.29 2.24 -3.83
CA ARG A 211 -11.33 1.31 -3.26
C ARG A 211 -11.58 1.10 -1.77
N ILE A 212 -11.73 -0.16 -1.37
CA ILE A 212 -11.87 -0.55 0.03
C ILE A 212 -10.54 -1.10 0.54
N THR A 213 -10.01 -0.50 1.61
CA THR A 213 -8.75 -0.84 2.27
C THR A 213 -8.93 -0.83 3.81
N GLY A 214 -7.85 -0.74 4.58
CA GLY A 214 -7.86 -0.66 6.04
C GLY A 214 -7.11 -1.81 6.68
N GLY A 215 -7.72 -2.45 7.70
CA GLY A 215 -7.23 -3.71 8.25
C GLY A 215 -7.30 -4.85 7.21
N GLU A 216 -8.14 -5.84 7.45
CA GLU A 216 -8.54 -6.81 6.44
C GLU A 216 -9.97 -6.47 6.00
N PRO A 217 -10.15 -5.84 4.82
CA PRO A 217 -11.47 -5.43 4.34
C PRO A 217 -12.51 -6.55 4.33
N LEU A 218 -12.10 -7.78 4.01
CA LEU A 218 -13.01 -8.91 3.99
C LEU A 218 -13.40 -9.42 5.39
N LEU A 219 -12.89 -8.85 6.48
CA LEU A 219 -13.43 -9.04 7.84
C LEU A 219 -14.50 -8.00 8.20
N SER A 220 -14.63 -6.90 7.45
CA SER A 220 -15.58 -5.85 7.80
C SER A 220 -16.97 -6.10 7.26
N LYS A 221 -18.00 -5.95 8.11
CA LYS A 221 -19.41 -6.01 7.68
C LYS A 221 -19.77 -4.90 6.69
N ASN A 222 -19.06 -3.77 6.74
CA ASN A 222 -19.30 -2.63 5.85
C ASN A 222 -18.85 -2.93 4.41
N THR A 223 -17.77 -3.68 4.23
CA THR A 223 -17.37 -4.20 2.91
C THR A 223 -18.48 -5.05 2.29
N PHE A 224 -19.02 -6.02 3.05
CA PHE A 224 -20.14 -6.83 2.55
C PHE A 224 -21.41 -6.01 2.33
N ARG A 225 -21.67 -4.98 3.14
CA ARG A 225 -22.81 -4.08 2.91
C ARG A 225 -22.68 -3.33 1.58
N VAL A 226 -21.48 -2.91 1.18
CA VAL A 226 -21.25 -2.34 -0.17
C VAL A 226 -21.55 -3.39 -1.22
N LEU A 227 -21.00 -4.61 -1.07
CA LEU A 227 -21.19 -5.67 -2.06
C LEU A 227 -22.67 -6.02 -2.25
N GLU A 228 -23.42 -6.28 -1.17
CA GLU A 228 -24.85 -6.54 -1.27
C GLU A 228 -25.63 -5.36 -1.86
N TRP A 229 -25.25 -4.11 -1.52
CA TRP A 229 -25.88 -2.94 -2.14
C TRP A 229 -25.67 -2.91 -3.65
N LEU A 230 -24.46 -3.19 -4.15
CA LEU A 230 -24.14 -3.25 -5.58
C LEU A 230 -24.85 -4.41 -6.30
N ARG A 231 -25.15 -5.50 -5.59
CA ARG A 231 -25.96 -6.60 -6.15
C ARG A 231 -27.40 -6.17 -6.41
N GLU A 232 -27.95 -5.28 -5.58
CA GLU A 232 -29.32 -4.77 -5.73
C GLU A 232 -29.40 -3.51 -6.59
N HIS A 233 -28.33 -2.70 -6.62
CA HIS A 233 -28.28 -1.39 -7.26
C HIS A 233 -27.00 -1.30 -8.13
N PRO A 234 -27.07 -1.71 -9.41
CA PRO A 234 -25.93 -1.66 -10.31
C PRO A 234 -25.33 -0.25 -10.46
N ALA A 235 -24.00 -0.17 -10.53
CA ALA A 235 -23.21 1.04 -10.78
C ALA A 235 -22.20 0.77 -11.93
N PRO A 236 -22.67 0.65 -13.19
CA PRO A 236 -21.84 0.20 -14.32
C PRO A 236 -20.69 1.14 -14.70
N GLN A 237 -20.66 2.36 -14.15
CA GLN A 237 -19.55 3.30 -14.28
C GLN A 237 -18.38 3.00 -13.33
N LEU A 238 -18.61 2.21 -12.27
CA LEU A 238 -17.71 2.06 -11.13
C LEU A 238 -16.59 1.06 -11.39
N ASN A 239 -15.34 1.47 -11.17
CA ASN A 239 -14.22 0.56 -10.98
C ASN A 239 -14.09 0.23 -9.49
N LEU A 240 -14.30 -1.03 -9.12
CA LEU A 240 -14.28 -1.49 -7.73
C LEU A 240 -12.95 -2.17 -7.40
N SER A 241 -12.20 -1.61 -6.45
CA SER A 241 -10.97 -2.22 -5.94
C SER A 241 -11.12 -2.62 -4.48
N ILE A 242 -10.65 -3.80 -4.11
CA ILE A 242 -10.69 -4.27 -2.72
C ILE A 242 -9.31 -4.80 -2.36
N ASN A 243 -8.76 -4.35 -1.24
CA ASN A 243 -7.54 -4.94 -0.69
C ASN A 243 -7.90 -6.14 0.20
N SER A 244 -7.11 -7.21 0.18
CA SER A 244 -7.22 -8.33 1.10
C SER A 244 -5.89 -9.06 1.24
N ASN A 245 -5.55 -9.45 2.46
CA ASN A 245 -4.43 -10.33 2.76
C ASN A 245 -4.67 -11.80 2.34
N LEU A 246 -5.91 -12.14 1.93
CA LEU A 246 -6.38 -13.48 1.53
C LEU A 246 -6.16 -14.60 2.56
N GLY A 247 -5.72 -14.30 3.77
CA GLY A 247 -5.59 -15.23 4.89
C GLY A 247 -6.87 -15.40 5.71
N ILE A 248 -8.03 -14.99 5.16
CA ILE A 248 -9.34 -15.07 5.83
C ILE A 248 -9.91 -16.50 5.87
N PRO A 249 -10.90 -16.79 6.73
CA PRO A 249 -11.60 -18.07 6.72
C PRO A 249 -12.23 -18.39 5.35
N LYS A 250 -12.18 -19.67 4.95
CA LYS A 250 -12.72 -20.19 3.68
C LYS A 250 -14.18 -19.76 3.44
N SER A 251 -15.02 -19.83 4.47
CA SER A 251 -16.43 -19.43 4.38
C SER A 251 -16.62 -17.96 4.03
N LEU A 252 -15.73 -17.10 4.53
CA LEU A 252 -15.78 -15.67 4.26
C LEU A 252 -15.25 -15.35 2.87
N ASN A 253 -14.21 -16.06 2.42
CA ASN A 253 -13.74 -15.99 1.04
C ASN A 253 -14.83 -16.46 0.05
N GLN A 254 -15.54 -17.54 0.36
CA GLN A 254 -16.65 -18.01 -0.48
C GLN A 254 -17.78 -16.98 -0.53
N LYS A 255 -18.17 -16.38 0.61
CA LYS A 255 -19.17 -15.30 0.63
C LYS A 255 -18.76 -14.12 -0.25
N PHE A 256 -17.47 -13.74 -0.21
CA PHE A 256 -16.92 -12.70 -1.07
C PHE A 256 -17.00 -13.08 -2.56
N ILE A 257 -16.57 -14.30 -2.89
CA ILE A 257 -16.62 -14.83 -4.26
C ILE A 257 -18.06 -14.86 -4.78
N ASP A 258 -19.03 -15.33 -4.00
CA ASP A 258 -20.43 -15.42 -4.41
C ASP A 258 -21.00 -14.03 -4.75
N ALA A 259 -20.70 -13.02 -3.92
CA ALA A 259 -21.14 -11.65 -4.16
C ALA A 259 -20.47 -11.05 -5.40
N MET A 260 -19.15 -11.21 -5.54
CA MET A 260 -18.42 -10.68 -6.69
C MET A 260 -18.77 -11.38 -7.99
N LYS A 261 -19.05 -12.68 -7.97
CA LYS A 261 -19.49 -13.42 -9.15
C LYS A 261 -20.80 -12.85 -9.69
N ASP A 262 -21.79 -12.61 -8.83
CA ASP A 262 -23.04 -11.95 -9.23
C ASP A 262 -22.82 -10.52 -9.75
N ILE A 263 -21.91 -9.76 -9.13
CA ILE A 263 -21.57 -8.40 -9.57
C ILE A 263 -20.92 -8.41 -10.97
N MET A 264 -19.97 -9.33 -11.20
CA MET A 264 -19.15 -9.37 -12.41
C MET A 264 -19.84 -10.08 -13.59
N GLU A 265 -20.65 -11.12 -13.35
CA GLU A 265 -21.37 -11.83 -14.42
C GLU A 265 -22.57 -11.03 -14.96
N ASN A 266 -23.08 -10.07 -14.17
CA ASN A 266 -24.21 -9.22 -14.55
C ASN A 266 -23.81 -7.76 -14.80
N ASP A 267 -22.51 -7.49 -15.07
CA ASP A 267 -21.97 -6.17 -15.41
C ASP A 267 -22.43 -5.04 -14.46
N LYS A 268 -22.57 -5.34 -13.16
CA LYS A 268 -23.05 -4.37 -12.17
C LYS A 268 -22.01 -3.30 -11.83
N VAL A 269 -20.77 -3.51 -12.22
CA VAL A 269 -19.64 -2.56 -12.11
C VAL A 269 -18.84 -2.60 -13.41
N ARG A 270 -18.11 -1.51 -13.71
CA ARG A 270 -17.26 -1.41 -14.91
C ARG A 270 -16.12 -2.42 -14.90
N SER A 271 -15.44 -2.55 -13.76
CA SER A 271 -14.31 -3.45 -13.59
C SER A 271 -14.03 -3.75 -12.12
N HIS A 272 -13.29 -4.83 -11.86
CA HIS A 272 -12.84 -5.20 -10.53
C HIS A 272 -11.36 -5.59 -10.51
N ILE A 273 -10.65 -5.11 -9.48
CA ILE A 273 -9.30 -5.56 -9.13
C ILE A 273 -9.25 -5.91 -7.64
N LEU A 274 -8.89 -7.15 -7.33
CA LEU A 274 -8.51 -7.56 -5.99
C LEU A 274 -7.03 -7.25 -5.77
N HIS A 275 -6.69 -6.45 -4.77
CA HIS A 275 -5.32 -6.22 -4.36
C HIS A 275 -4.97 -7.16 -3.22
N THR A 276 -3.92 -7.96 -3.39
CA THR A 276 -3.37 -8.80 -2.33
C THR A 276 -1.93 -8.44 -2.04
N SER A 277 -1.37 -8.90 -0.93
CA SER A 277 -0.02 -8.49 -0.52
C SER A 277 0.82 -9.66 -0.02
N LEU A 278 1.96 -9.86 -0.68
CA LEU A 278 3.04 -10.76 -0.30
C LEU A 278 4.37 -10.06 -0.54
N ASP A 279 5.30 -10.23 0.40
CA ASP A 279 6.58 -9.51 0.42
C ASP A 279 7.79 -10.44 0.24
N ALA A 280 7.54 -11.74 0.22
CA ALA A 280 8.44 -12.86 -0.01
C ALA A 280 7.57 -14.10 -0.32
N TRP A 281 8.14 -15.30 -0.33
CA TRP A 281 7.39 -16.56 -0.47
C TRP A 281 7.58 -17.51 0.72
N GLY A 282 6.66 -18.44 0.91
CA GLY A 282 6.81 -19.53 1.90
C GLY A 282 6.93 -19.03 3.34
N ALA A 283 7.81 -19.67 4.11
CA ALA A 283 8.05 -19.34 5.52
C ALA A 283 8.50 -17.89 5.75
N GLN A 284 9.26 -17.32 4.81
CA GLN A 284 9.70 -15.92 4.88
C GLN A 284 8.52 -14.95 4.76
N ALA A 285 7.55 -15.25 3.89
CA ALA A 285 6.31 -14.50 3.80
C ALA A 285 5.49 -14.60 5.10
N GLU A 286 5.38 -15.80 5.69
CA GLU A 286 4.66 -16.02 6.96
C GLU A 286 5.32 -15.27 8.13
N TYR A 287 6.64 -15.17 8.13
CA TYR A 287 7.40 -14.44 9.14
C TYR A 287 7.14 -12.93 9.06
N ILE A 288 7.30 -12.35 7.85
CA ILE A 288 7.03 -10.93 7.60
C ILE A 288 5.57 -10.60 7.90
N ARG A 289 4.63 -11.44 7.44
CA ARG A 289 3.19 -11.25 7.58
C ARG A 289 2.61 -12.19 8.63
N SER A 290 3.07 -12.07 9.88
CA SER A 290 2.63 -12.95 10.97
C SER A 290 1.10 -13.08 11.05
N GLY A 291 0.60 -14.31 10.95
CA GLY A 291 -0.83 -14.63 10.78
C GLY A 291 -1.14 -15.25 9.41
N LEU A 292 -0.29 -14.98 8.40
CA LEU A 292 -0.34 -15.64 7.10
C LEU A 292 -0.07 -17.13 7.25
N LYS A 293 -0.86 -17.91 6.50
CA LYS A 293 -0.63 -19.33 6.23
C LYS A 293 -0.66 -19.51 4.73
N MET A 294 0.46 -19.88 4.13
CA MET A 294 0.62 -19.94 2.68
C MET A 294 -0.41 -20.87 2.03
N ASP A 295 -0.70 -22.02 2.64
CA ASP A 295 -1.72 -22.94 2.14
C ASP A 295 -3.10 -22.28 2.08
N ARG A 296 -3.50 -21.58 3.15
CA ARG A 296 -4.79 -20.86 3.20
C ARG A 296 -4.86 -19.77 2.14
N PHE A 297 -3.78 -19.02 2.00
CA PHE A 297 -3.65 -17.97 1.00
C PHE A 297 -3.84 -18.54 -0.40
N MET A 298 -3.12 -19.62 -0.73
CA MET A 298 -3.17 -20.26 -2.05
C MET A 298 -4.54 -20.87 -2.35
N GLU A 299 -5.16 -21.52 -1.36
CA GLU A 299 -6.53 -22.04 -1.49
C GLU A 299 -7.54 -20.91 -1.79
N ASN A 300 -7.46 -19.80 -1.07
CA ASN A 300 -8.38 -18.67 -1.27
C ASN A 300 -8.13 -17.96 -2.61
N LEU A 301 -6.86 -17.80 -2.99
CA LEU A 301 -6.44 -17.24 -4.27
C LEU A 301 -6.95 -18.10 -5.44
N ASP A 302 -6.67 -19.40 -5.42
CA ASP A 302 -7.09 -20.31 -6.49
C ASP A 302 -8.61 -20.35 -6.62
N ALA A 303 -9.35 -20.33 -5.49
CA ALA A 303 -10.80 -20.24 -5.50
C ALA A 303 -11.31 -18.94 -6.17
N TYR A 304 -10.71 -17.79 -5.86
CA TYR A 304 -11.05 -16.50 -6.49
C TYR A 304 -10.74 -16.52 -7.99
N MET A 305 -9.50 -16.90 -8.36
CA MET A 305 -9.05 -16.90 -9.75
C MET A 305 -9.79 -17.93 -10.61
N THR A 306 -10.31 -19.01 -10.03
CA THR A 306 -11.09 -20.01 -10.77
C THR A 306 -12.55 -19.57 -10.96
N GLN A 307 -13.15 -18.96 -9.94
CA GLN A 307 -14.59 -18.64 -9.94
C GLN A 307 -14.92 -17.26 -10.51
N ILE A 308 -13.93 -16.35 -10.62
CA ILE A 308 -14.10 -14.99 -11.15
C ILE A 308 -13.13 -14.77 -12.33
N PRO A 309 -13.44 -15.32 -13.53
CA PRO A 309 -12.52 -15.35 -14.67
C PRO A 309 -12.13 -13.98 -15.23
N ASN A 310 -12.93 -12.94 -14.97
CA ASN A 310 -12.75 -11.55 -15.41
C ASN A 310 -12.29 -10.59 -14.27
N GLY A 311 -12.00 -11.11 -13.08
CA GLY A 311 -11.53 -10.32 -11.93
C GLY A 311 -10.01 -10.33 -11.83
N SER A 312 -9.35 -9.21 -12.14
CA SER A 312 -7.89 -9.10 -12.04
C SER A 312 -7.41 -9.13 -10.59
N ILE A 313 -6.15 -9.53 -10.40
CA ILE A 313 -5.49 -9.49 -9.10
C ILE A 313 -4.19 -8.71 -9.20
N ALA A 314 -3.91 -7.88 -8.20
CA ALA A 314 -2.67 -7.13 -8.08
C ALA A 314 -1.94 -7.50 -6.79
N PHE A 315 -0.76 -8.09 -6.92
CA PHE A 315 0.16 -8.34 -5.81
C PHE A 315 0.90 -7.04 -5.49
N MET A 316 0.59 -6.47 -4.33
CA MET A 316 1.23 -5.29 -3.76
C MET A 316 2.32 -5.75 -2.79
N SER A 317 3.56 -5.66 -3.20
CA SER A 317 4.71 -6.11 -2.40
C SER A 317 5.37 -4.93 -1.70
N THR A 318 5.22 -4.85 -0.38
CA THR A 318 5.91 -3.85 0.44
C THR A 318 7.36 -4.28 0.62
N PHE A 319 8.18 -3.93 -0.37
CA PHE A 319 9.55 -4.40 -0.46
C PHE A 319 10.39 -3.81 0.68
N ASN A 320 10.86 -4.69 1.56
CA ASN A 320 11.58 -4.35 2.78
C ASN A 320 12.88 -5.16 2.88
N ASN A 321 13.68 -4.96 3.92
CA ASN A 321 14.97 -5.63 4.04
C ASN A 321 14.90 -7.17 4.10
N LEU A 322 13.80 -7.75 4.57
CA LEU A 322 13.59 -9.21 4.57
C LEU A 322 13.12 -9.73 3.20
N SER A 323 12.54 -8.87 2.37
CA SER A 323 12.16 -9.23 0.99
C SER A 323 13.38 -9.64 0.16
N VAL A 324 14.53 -8.99 0.36
CA VAL A 324 15.73 -9.12 -0.48
C VAL A 324 16.23 -10.56 -0.64
N VAL A 325 16.14 -11.39 0.39
CA VAL A 325 16.61 -12.79 0.30
C VAL A 325 15.56 -13.70 -0.33
N GLY A 326 14.29 -13.49 0.00
CA GLY A 326 13.18 -14.38 -0.38
C GLY A 326 12.47 -14.04 -1.70
N TYR A 327 12.85 -12.92 -2.34
CA TYR A 327 12.07 -12.40 -3.45
C TYR A 327 12.16 -13.25 -4.71
N GLN A 328 13.29 -13.95 -4.92
CA GLN A 328 13.50 -14.81 -6.09
C GLN A 328 12.38 -15.85 -6.23
N SER A 329 12.08 -16.58 -5.14
CA SER A 329 10.99 -17.56 -5.14
C SER A 329 9.63 -16.90 -5.36
N PHE A 330 9.41 -15.68 -4.86
CA PHE A 330 8.15 -14.98 -5.14
C PHE A 330 8.02 -14.58 -6.61
N LEU A 331 9.10 -14.12 -7.26
CA LEU A 331 9.12 -13.81 -8.70
C LEU A 331 8.80 -15.05 -9.54
N GLU A 332 9.36 -16.21 -9.20
CA GLU A 332 9.04 -17.49 -9.86
C GLU A 332 7.54 -17.81 -9.75
N GLN A 333 6.96 -17.60 -8.57
CA GLN A 333 5.53 -17.85 -8.33
C GLN A 333 4.64 -16.86 -9.08
N ILE A 334 5.07 -15.60 -9.24
CA ILE A 334 4.36 -14.64 -10.10
C ILE A 334 4.33 -15.12 -11.56
N LEU A 335 5.43 -15.67 -12.08
CA LEU A 335 5.44 -16.24 -13.43
C LEU A 335 4.49 -17.44 -13.55
N GLU A 336 4.51 -18.36 -12.57
CA GLU A 336 3.60 -19.52 -12.56
C GLU A 336 2.13 -19.06 -12.50
N MET A 337 1.80 -18.09 -11.65
CA MET A 337 0.45 -17.54 -11.55
C MET A 337 0.01 -16.82 -12.83
N ARG A 338 0.90 -16.07 -13.47
CA ARG A 338 0.63 -15.43 -14.78
C ARG A 338 0.34 -16.46 -15.85
N GLN A 339 1.15 -17.52 -15.93
CA GLN A 339 0.93 -18.61 -16.89
C GLN A 339 -0.39 -19.35 -16.63
N LYS A 340 -0.75 -19.56 -15.36
CA LYS A 340 -1.96 -20.29 -14.98
C LYS A 340 -3.23 -19.47 -15.15
N TYR A 341 -3.20 -18.17 -14.81
CA TYR A 341 -4.43 -17.40 -14.62
C TYR A 341 -4.62 -16.19 -15.54
N ASN A 342 -3.60 -15.69 -16.24
CA ASN A 342 -3.83 -14.61 -17.21
C ASN A 342 -4.73 -15.10 -18.34
N ASN A 343 -5.65 -14.24 -18.78
CA ASN A 343 -6.51 -14.48 -19.93
C ASN A 343 -6.89 -13.14 -20.59
N ASP A 344 -7.71 -13.16 -21.64
CA ASP A 344 -8.08 -11.96 -22.40
C ASP A 344 -8.87 -10.91 -21.59
N HIS A 345 -9.39 -11.28 -20.41
CA HIS A 345 -10.22 -10.44 -19.56
C HIS A 345 -9.59 -10.17 -18.18
N ARG A 346 -8.38 -10.70 -17.92
CA ARG A 346 -7.80 -10.69 -16.58
C ARG A 346 -6.28 -10.71 -16.60
N GLU A 347 -5.69 -9.90 -15.73
CA GLU A 347 -4.25 -9.89 -15.47
C GLU A 347 -3.90 -10.18 -14.01
N VAL A 348 -2.76 -10.87 -13.81
CA VAL A 348 -2.01 -10.93 -12.57
C VAL A 348 -0.93 -9.85 -12.59
N LEU A 349 -1.16 -8.79 -11.83
CA LEU A 349 -0.30 -7.61 -11.74
C LEU A 349 0.67 -7.74 -10.56
N LEU A 350 1.87 -7.16 -10.69
CA LEU A 350 2.84 -7.03 -9.61
C LEU A 350 3.18 -5.55 -9.43
N ASP A 351 3.07 -5.07 -8.21
CA ASP A 351 3.57 -3.76 -7.79
C ASP A 351 4.56 -3.94 -6.63
N ILE A 352 5.62 -3.14 -6.63
CA ILE A 352 6.78 -3.29 -5.74
C ILE A 352 7.10 -1.93 -5.11
N PRO A 353 6.21 -1.34 -4.28
CA PRO A 353 6.56 -0.17 -3.48
C PRO A 353 7.67 -0.50 -2.47
N HIS A 354 8.68 0.38 -2.35
CA HIS A 354 9.69 0.25 -1.30
C HIS A 354 9.18 0.80 0.03
N LEU A 355 9.53 0.11 1.11
CA LEU A 355 9.21 0.55 2.47
C LEU A 355 10.06 1.77 2.86
N GLN A 356 9.42 2.90 3.12
CA GLN A 356 10.10 4.12 3.62
C GLN A 356 10.23 4.14 5.14
N ALA A 357 9.20 3.67 5.85
CA ALA A 357 9.17 3.55 7.31
C ALA A 357 8.42 2.27 7.72
N PRO A 358 8.80 1.61 8.84
CA PRO A 358 9.85 2.01 9.77
C PRO A 358 11.27 1.76 9.22
N HIS A 359 12.20 2.65 9.52
CA HIS A 359 13.55 2.64 8.95
C HIS A 359 14.38 1.39 9.31
N HIS A 360 14.14 0.75 10.46
CA HIS A 360 14.82 -0.50 10.82
C HIS A 360 14.40 -1.71 9.95
N GLN A 361 13.38 -1.55 9.09
CA GLN A 361 12.98 -2.53 8.07
C GLN A 361 13.31 -2.05 6.63
N SER A 362 13.96 -0.88 6.48
CA SER A 362 14.35 -0.34 5.17
C SER A 362 15.47 -1.15 4.53
N CYS A 363 15.45 -1.32 3.22
CA CYS A 363 16.55 -1.96 2.50
C CYS A 363 17.87 -1.18 2.61
N GLN A 364 17.84 0.13 2.90
CA GLN A 364 19.04 0.97 3.03
C GLN A 364 19.89 0.65 4.26
N ILE A 365 19.39 -0.15 5.22
CA ILE A 365 20.18 -0.56 6.38
C ILE A 365 21.01 -1.82 6.11
N LEU A 366 20.78 -2.52 4.99
CA LEU A 366 21.52 -3.71 4.62
C LEU A 366 22.99 -3.39 4.29
N THR A 367 23.83 -4.42 4.28
CA THR A 367 25.23 -4.30 3.86
C THR A 367 25.36 -4.50 2.34
N PRO A 368 26.44 -4.01 1.69
CA PRO A 368 26.56 -4.03 0.23
C PRO A 368 26.48 -5.42 -0.42
N ASP A 369 26.77 -6.50 0.31
CA ASP A 369 26.63 -7.88 -0.15
C ASP A 369 25.19 -8.27 -0.50
N PHE A 370 24.19 -7.55 -0.01
CA PHE A 370 22.79 -7.76 -0.39
C PHE A 370 22.44 -7.19 -1.78
N ILE A 371 23.32 -6.39 -2.39
CA ILE A 371 23.12 -5.90 -3.77
C ILE A 371 23.16 -7.06 -4.77
N ASP A 372 23.97 -8.09 -4.53
CA ASP A 372 24.05 -9.28 -5.40
C ASP A 372 22.69 -9.98 -5.54
N TYR A 373 21.86 -9.99 -4.49
CA TYR A 373 20.49 -10.52 -4.55
C TYR A 373 19.61 -9.69 -5.47
N MET A 374 19.70 -8.36 -5.35
CA MET A 374 18.93 -7.42 -6.18
C MET A 374 19.31 -7.54 -7.66
N GLU A 375 20.61 -7.63 -7.96
CA GLU A 375 21.11 -7.89 -9.32
C GLU A 375 20.56 -9.21 -9.86
N SER A 376 20.59 -10.28 -9.06
CA SER A 376 20.00 -11.57 -9.44
C SER A 376 18.50 -11.48 -9.74
N HIS A 377 17.74 -10.73 -8.93
CA HIS A 377 16.30 -10.54 -9.18
C HIS A 377 16.06 -9.78 -10.49
N ILE A 378 16.83 -8.71 -10.74
CA ILE A 378 16.71 -7.91 -11.97
C ILE A 378 17.10 -8.75 -13.19
N ASP A 379 18.17 -9.53 -13.11
CA ASP A 379 18.59 -10.44 -14.18
C ASP A 379 17.51 -11.50 -14.47
N PHE A 380 16.91 -12.07 -13.43
CA PHE A 380 15.79 -13.00 -13.58
C PHE A 380 14.60 -12.32 -14.26
N MET A 381 14.21 -11.12 -13.81
CA MET A 381 13.09 -10.40 -14.41
C MET A 381 13.35 -10.04 -15.88
N ASN A 382 14.57 -9.63 -16.22
CA ASN A 382 14.98 -9.37 -17.60
C ASN A 382 14.95 -10.64 -18.47
N LYS A 383 15.43 -11.77 -17.93
CA LYS A 383 15.42 -13.07 -18.62
C LYS A 383 14.01 -13.51 -18.99
N TYR A 384 13.03 -13.27 -18.12
CA TYR A 384 11.63 -13.62 -18.31
C TYR A 384 10.75 -12.41 -18.65
N LYS A 385 11.31 -11.37 -19.29
CA LYS A 385 10.56 -10.20 -19.74
C LYS A 385 9.58 -10.58 -20.86
N ASN A 386 8.29 -10.31 -20.66
CA ASN A 386 7.24 -10.54 -21.65
C ASN A 386 5.96 -9.78 -21.25
N GLU A 387 5.37 -9.04 -22.19
CA GLU A 387 4.18 -8.19 -21.92
C GLU A 387 2.92 -8.95 -21.48
N LYS A 388 2.78 -10.23 -21.87
CA LYS A 388 1.59 -11.04 -21.58
C LYS A 388 1.75 -11.94 -20.36
N THR A 389 2.87 -12.65 -20.24
CA THR A 389 3.05 -13.71 -19.22
C THR A 389 4.30 -13.55 -18.38
N GLY A 390 5.19 -12.62 -18.74
CA GLY A 390 6.47 -12.38 -18.06
C GLY A 390 6.45 -11.09 -17.27
N PHE A 391 7.64 -10.54 -16.99
CA PHE A 391 7.77 -9.25 -16.31
C PHE A 391 7.65 -8.08 -17.28
N LYS A 392 6.97 -7.02 -16.82
CA LYS A 392 6.77 -5.78 -17.56
C LYS A 392 7.92 -4.80 -17.30
N ASP A 393 8.20 -3.90 -18.24
CA ASP A 393 9.26 -2.90 -18.10
C ASP A 393 9.12 -2.03 -16.85
N ALA A 394 7.90 -1.65 -16.50
CA ALA A 394 7.63 -0.87 -15.29
C ALA A 394 7.97 -1.63 -14.00
N GLU A 395 7.86 -2.96 -13.99
CA GLU A 395 8.17 -3.80 -12.83
C GLU A 395 9.69 -3.93 -12.65
N ILE A 396 10.41 -4.17 -13.76
CA ILE A 396 11.88 -4.21 -13.79
C ILE A 396 12.44 -2.85 -13.36
N TYR A 397 11.92 -1.77 -13.92
CA TYR A 397 12.34 -0.41 -13.58
C TYR A 397 12.14 -0.10 -12.08
N LYS A 398 11.02 -0.52 -11.48
CA LYS A 398 10.79 -0.38 -10.04
C LYS A 398 11.84 -1.15 -9.23
N MET A 399 12.10 -2.41 -9.57
CA MET A 399 13.14 -3.20 -8.87
C MET A 399 14.53 -2.56 -8.99
N THR A 400 14.91 -2.10 -10.19
CA THR A 400 16.16 -1.36 -10.41
C THR A 400 16.24 -0.10 -9.56
N ARG A 401 15.15 0.70 -9.48
CA ARG A 401 15.11 1.89 -8.63
C ARG A 401 15.31 1.57 -7.16
N ILE A 402 14.78 0.45 -6.67
CA ILE A 402 14.99 0.02 -5.28
C ILE A 402 16.46 -0.31 -5.06
N MET A 403 17.09 -1.04 -5.97
CA MET A 403 18.52 -1.35 -5.89
C MET A 403 19.38 -0.09 -5.89
N GLU A 404 19.10 0.88 -6.76
CA GLU A 404 19.84 2.14 -6.80
C GLU A 404 19.61 2.96 -5.52
N TRP A 405 18.38 3.00 -5.00
CA TRP A 405 18.07 3.62 -3.72
C TRP A 405 18.78 2.93 -2.54
N MET A 406 18.94 1.61 -2.58
CA MET A 406 19.73 0.85 -1.59
C MET A 406 21.21 1.22 -1.59
N LYS A 407 21.77 1.66 -2.72
CA LYS A 407 23.18 2.06 -2.86
C LYS A 407 23.46 3.47 -2.33
N GLU A 408 22.43 4.28 -2.08
CA GLU A 408 22.60 5.62 -1.53
C GLU A 408 23.34 5.58 -0.18
N GLU A 409 24.39 6.38 -0.05
CA GLU A 409 25.12 6.50 1.20
C GLU A 409 24.24 7.13 2.28
N LYS A 410 24.34 6.57 3.49
CA LYS A 410 23.66 7.07 4.69
C LYS A 410 24.68 7.40 5.75
N GLU A 411 24.33 8.37 6.59
CA GLU A 411 25.13 8.75 7.75
C GLU A 411 25.42 7.54 8.64
N SER A 412 26.65 7.45 9.14
CA SER A 412 27.11 6.29 9.91
C SER A 412 26.29 6.09 11.19
N GLU A 413 25.92 7.17 11.87
CA GLU A 413 25.08 7.15 13.08
C GLU A 413 23.66 6.66 12.77
N TRP A 414 23.11 7.05 11.63
CA TRP A 414 21.80 6.58 11.17
C TRP A 414 21.84 5.08 10.90
N LEU A 415 22.85 4.59 10.18
CA LEU A 415 23.01 3.16 9.90
C LEU A 415 23.18 2.35 11.19
N GLU A 416 24.02 2.81 12.11
CA GLU A 416 24.24 2.13 13.39
C GLU A 416 22.94 2.02 14.19
N THR A 417 22.19 3.12 14.34
CA THR A 417 20.91 3.14 15.06
C THR A 417 19.91 2.15 14.47
N HIS A 418 19.71 2.18 13.15
CA HIS A 418 18.68 1.35 12.53
C HIS A 418 19.07 -0.13 12.42
N ARG A 419 20.38 -0.44 12.34
CA ARG A 419 20.89 -1.82 12.43
C ARG A 419 20.77 -2.38 13.85
N LYS A 420 21.00 -1.57 14.90
CA LYS A 420 20.67 -1.97 16.29
C LYS A 420 19.18 -2.30 16.40
N ASN A 421 18.35 -1.39 15.90
CA ASN A 421 16.89 -1.52 15.95
C ASN A 421 16.36 -2.71 15.15
N PHE A 422 17.00 -3.08 14.04
CA PHE A 422 16.69 -4.30 13.30
C PHE A 422 16.76 -5.53 14.21
N TYR A 423 17.89 -5.71 14.90
CA TYR A 423 18.05 -6.83 15.83
C TYR A 423 17.08 -6.74 17.01
N LEU A 424 16.97 -5.58 17.66
CA LEU A 424 16.09 -5.40 18.81
C LEU A 424 14.63 -5.72 18.46
N PHE A 425 14.15 -5.24 17.31
CA PHE A 425 12.80 -5.48 16.84
C PHE A 425 12.55 -6.96 16.53
N PHE A 426 13.38 -7.58 15.68
CA PHE A 426 13.14 -8.96 15.24
C PHE A 426 13.43 -9.99 16.32
N ASN A 427 14.37 -9.73 17.24
CA ASN A 427 14.58 -10.59 18.42
C ASN A 427 13.37 -10.56 19.36
N GLU A 428 12.74 -9.40 19.55
CA GLU A 428 11.52 -9.28 20.34
C GLU A 428 10.29 -9.83 19.60
N HIS A 429 10.24 -9.69 18.26
CA HIS A 429 9.24 -10.34 17.41
C HIS A 429 9.29 -11.86 17.58
N ASP A 430 10.47 -12.47 17.50
CA ASP A 430 10.65 -13.91 17.72
C ASP A 430 10.13 -14.35 19.08
N ARG A 431 10.49 -13.62 20.15
CA ARG A 431 10.00 -13.88 21.51
C ARG A 431 8.47 -13.80 21.60
N ARG A 432 7.86 -12.75 21.04
CA ARG A 432 6.41 -12.50 21.14
C ARG A 432 5.58 -13.45 20.29
N ARG A 433 6.14 -13.93 19.18
CA ARG A 433 5.40 -14.64 18.13
C ARG A 433 5.78 -16.11 18.00
N GLY A 434 6.80 -16.56 18.74
CA GLY A 434 7.28 -17.94 18.69
C GLY A 434 7.89 -18.28 17.33
N THR A 435 8.50 -17.31 16.68
CA THR A 435 9.23 -17.47 15.42
C THR A 435 10.73 -17.54 15.68
N ASP A 436 11.50 -17.91 14.66
CA ASP A 436 12.96 -17.95 14.70
C ASP A 436 13.53 -17.34 13.42
N PHE A 437 14.19 -16.20 13.57
CA PHE A 437 14.76 -15.42 12.47
C PHE A 437 15.81 -16.22 11.69
N LEU A 438 16.76 -16.87 12.37
CA LEU A 438 17.88 -17.57 11.71
C LEU A 438 17.45 -18.88 11.03
N THR A 439 16.38 -19.50 11.54
CA THR A 439 15.74 -20.64 10.87
C THR A 439 15.03 -20.19 9.58
N THR A 440 14.47 -18.97 9.57
CA THR A 440 13.67 -18.45 8.45
C THR A 440 14.53 -17.73 7.39
N PHE A 441 15.59 -17.04 7.82
CA PHE A 441 16.51 -16.25 6.99
C PHE A 441 17.96 -16.67 7.27
N PRO A 442 18.34 -17.94 7.00
CA PRO A 442 19.71 -18.41 7.26
C PRO A 442 20.77 -17.63 6.47
N GLU A 443 20.42 -17.08 5.31
CA GLU A 443 21.30 -16.25 4.49
C GLU A 443 21.66 -14.92 5.18
N MET A 444 20.86 -14.49 6.16
CA MET A 444 21.09 -13.26 6.92
C MET A 444 21.88 -13.48 8.21
N ASP A 445 22.42 -14.69 8.49
CA ASP A 445 23.11 -15.01 9.74
C ASP A 445 24.24 -14.03 10.10
N MET A 446 25.09 -13.70 9.13
CA MET A 446 26.19 -12.76 9.32
C MET A 446 25.69 -11.34 9.61
N TYR A 447 24.64 -10.90 8.90
CA TYR A 447 24.03 -9.59 9.09
C TYR A 447 23.31 -9.49 10.44
N TRP A 448 22.58 -10.54 10.83
CA TRP A 448 21.96 -10.69 12.14
C TRP A 448 23.00 -10.59 13.26
N SER A 449 24.10 -11.36 13.15
CA SER A 449 25.20 -11.35 14.11
C SER A 449 25.86 -9.97 14.23
N TYR A 450 26.04 -9.27 13.10
CA TYR A 450 26.53 -7.90 13.07
C TYR A 450 25.59 -6.95 13.82
N CYS A 451 24.31 -6.94 13.47
CA CYS A 451 23.29 -6.11 14.12
C CYS A 451 23.16 -6.40 15.63
N LYS A 452 23.24 -7.67 16.02
CA LYS A 452 23.26 -8.12 17.41
C LYS A 452 24.46 -7.56 18.18
N ASN A 453 25.65 -7.61 17.61
CA ASN A 453 26.85 -7.09 18.26
C ASN A 453 26.75 -5.57 18.46
N LEU A 454 26.21 -4.83 17.49
CA LEU A 454 25.92 -3.41 17.64
C LEU A 454 24.93 -3.16 18.79
N ALA A 455 23.83 -3.91 18.86
CA ALA A 455 22.81 -3.75 19.88
C ALA A 455 23.33 -4.07 21.30
N LEU A 456 24.27 -5.02 21.42
CA LEU A 456 24.88 -5.42 22.69
C LEU A 456 26.13 -4.58 23.06
N GLY A 457 26.47 -3.54 22.29
CA GLY A 457 27.63 -2.69 22.56
C GLY A 457 28.99 -3.40 22.39
N LYS A 458 29.04 -4.50 21.64
CA LYS A 458 30.27 -5.26 21.38
C LYS A 458 30.94 -4.69 20.13
N THR A 459 31.94 -3.83 20.34
CA THR A 459 32.72 -3.19 19.27
C THR A 459 33.67 -4.18 18.58
N ALA A 460 33.18 -4.94 17.61
CA ALA A 460 34.02 -5.42 16.52
C ALA A 460 33.16 -5.66 15.28
N PRO A 461 33.43 -5.00 14.14
CA PRO A 461 32.83 -5.42 12.88
C PRO A 461 33.32 -6.84 12.56
N PRO A 462 32.46 -7.73 12.01
CA PRO A 462 32.96 -8.97 11.41
C PRO A 462 33.97 -8.60 10.33
N LYS A 463 35.07 -9.37 10.24
CA LYS A 463 36.09 -9.19 9.19
C LYS A 463 35.40 -9.15 7.82
N PRO A 464 35.82 -8.25 6.90
CA PRO A 464 35.32 -8.27 5.54
C PRO A 464 35.55 -9.65 4.91
N LEU A 465 34.56 -10.11 4.14
CA LEU A 465 34.63 -11.37 3.41
C LEU A 465 35.93 -11.42 2.58
N PRO A 466 36.64 -12.56 2.53
CA PRO A 466 37.58 -12.77 1.43
C PRO A 466 36.76 -12.72 0.14
N GLN A 467 37.17 -11.86 -0.79
CA GLN A 467 36.60 -11.81 -2.14
C GLN A 467 36.52 -13.25 -2.67
N LYS A 468 35.30 -13.79 -2.82
CA LYS A 468 35.10 -15.04 -3.53
C LYS A 468 35.64 -14.81 -4.95
N LYS A 469 36.81 -15.38 -5.25
CA LYS A 469 37.30 -15.49 -6.62
C LYS A 469 36.16 -16.09 -7.45
N LYS A 470 35.75 -15.39 -8.51
CA LYS A 470 34.78 -15.86 -9.51
C LYS A 470 35.16 -17.29 -9.94
N GLY A 471 34.46 -18.27 -9.37
CA GLY A 471 34.61 -19.68 -9.67
C GLY A 471 33.41 -20.11 -10.50
N PHE A 472 33.64 -20.21 -11.81
CA PHE A 472 32.89 -20.99 -12.80
C PHE A 472 31.75 -21.87 -12.25
N PHE A 473 30.50 -21.42 -12.36
CA PHE A 473 29.36 -22.34 -12.44
C PHE A 473 29.25 -22.79 -13.90
N ARG A 474 29.79 -23.97 -14.18
CA ARG A 474 29.65 -24.66 -15.46
C ARG A 474 28.37 -25.49 -15.42
N SER A 475 27.61 -25.38 -16.51
CA SER A 475 26.40 -26.11 -16.91
C SER A 475 26.14 -27.47 -16.26
N PHE A 476 24.92 -27.66 -15.77
CA PHE A 476 24.29 -28.97 -15.65
C PHE A 476 22.80 -28.85 -15.97
N PHE A 477 22.46 -28.94 -17.26
CA PHE A 477 21.15 -29.41 -17.75
C PHE A 477 21.29 -29.74 -19.24
N GLU A 478 21.87 -30.92 -19.50
CA GLU A 478 21.56 -31.72 -20.67
C GLU A 478 21.23 -33.13 -20.16
N ARG A 479 20.19 -33.72 -20.75
CA ARG A 479 19.60 -35.06 -20.52
C ARG A 479 18.44 -35.14 -19.53
N ALA A 480 17.22 -34.86 -20.02
CA ALA A 480 16.20 -35.86 -20.34
C ALA A 480 14.98 -35.16 -20.95
#